data_AF-A0A7I7SSP0-F1
#
_entry.id   AF-A0A7I7SSP0-F1
#
_cell.length_a   1.000
_cell.length_b   1.000
_cell.length_c   1.000
_cell.angle_alpha   90.00
_cell.angle_beta   90.00
_cell.angle_gamma   90.00
#
_symmetry.space_group_name_H-M   'P 1'
#
loop_
_entity.id
_entity.type
_entity.pdbx_description
1 polymer ?
#
loop_
_entity_poly.entity_id
_entity_poly.type
_entity_poly.pdbx_seq_one_letter_code
_entity_poly.pdbx_strand_id
1 'polypeptide(L)'
;MKTTEYAAVAAAPRVNPDRWQTEFSVVIDRIAPRFRRYEPLRHAGALIAGMVSGLDRKNCWTIAEHRGASTPDGLQHLLARARWDADDVRDDLREYVIEAFGDPGAILVVDETGDVTKGVHSVGVQRQYSGTAGRIENSQVAVYLTYTAPRGHALIDRAVYLPKSWTEDPDRCAAAGIP
;
A
#
# COMPACT_ATOMS: atom_id res chain seq x y z
N MET A 1 -4.65 38.86 24.48
CA MET A 1 -4.97 37.42 24.35
C MET A 1 -4.02 36.86 23.31
N LYS A 2 -2.93 36.20 23.74
CA LYS A 2 -1.86 35.73 22.86
C LYS A 2 -2.25 34.37 22.28
N THR A 3 -2.24 34.26 20.96
CA THR A 3 -2.41 33.02 20.21
C THR A 3 -1.17 32.16 20.43
N THR A 4 -1.34 31.02 21.09
CA THR A 4 -0.28 30.03 21.26
C THR A 4 -0.08 29.32 19.92
N GLU A 5 1.07 29.52 19.30
CA GLU A 5 1.55 28.69 18.18
C GLU A 5 1.66 27.24 18.66
N TYR A 6 0.80 26.37 18.11
CA TYR A 6 1.03 24.93 18.14
C TYR A 6 2.20 24.64 17.20
N ALA A 7 3.42 24.64 17.75
CA ALA A 7 4.57 24.08 17.06
C ALA A 7 4.31 22.57 16.88
N ALA A 8 4.02 22.15 15.65
CA ALA A 8 4.02 20.75 15.28
C ALA A 8 5.46 20.22 15.40
N VAL A 9 5.77 19.58 16.54
CA VAL A 9 7.00 18.82 16.71
C VAL A 9 6.82 17.47 16.01
N ALA A 10 6.85 17.47 14.69
CA ALA A 10 7.13 16.27 13.93
C ALA A 10 8.65 16.08 13.91
N ALA A 11 9.22 15.63 15.03
CA ALA A 11 10.54 15.03 14.98
C ALA A 11 10.41 13.83 14.04
N ALA A 12 11.11 13.86 12.89
CA ALA A 12 11.17 12.70 12.00
C ALA A 12 11.59 11.49 12.86
N PRO A 13 10.78 10.42 12.92
CA PRO A 13 11.09 9.30 13.78
C PRO A 13 12.48 8.78 13.39
N ARG A 14 13.41 8.81 14.34
CA ARG A 14 14.72 8.17 14.17
C ARG A 14 14.51 6.68 14.20
N VAL A 15 14.40 6.09 13.02
CA VAL A 15 14.36 4.64 12.87
C VAL A 15 15.76 4.11 13.12
N ASN A 16 15.92 3.26 14.15
CA ASN A 16 17.15 2.51 14.35
C ASN A 16 17.28 1.52 13.17
N PRO A 17 18.35 1.59 12.35
CA PRO A 17 18.49 0.75 11.15
C PRO A 17 18.50 -0.75 11.45
N ASP A 18 19.15 -1.19 12.53
CA ASP A 18 19.25 -2.60 12.90
C ASP A 18 17.90 -3.14 13.37
N ARG A 19 17.19 -2.33 14.17
CA ARG A 19 15.81 -2.64 14.57
C ARG A 19 14.91 -2.73 13.35
N TRP A 20 15.01 -1.79 12.41
CA TRP A 20 14.23 -1.81 11.18
C TRP A 20 14.50 -3.05 10.34
N GLN A 21 15.77 -3.43 10.15
CA GLN A 21 16.12 -4.64 9.40
C GLN A 21 15.57 -5.91 10.07
N THR A 22 15.61 -5.95 11.41
CA THR A 22 15.07 -7.08 12.19
C THR A 22 13.55 -7.19 12.01
N GLU A 23 12.82 -6.10 12.23
CA GLU A 23 11.35 -6.08 12.08
C GLU A 23 10.93 -6.32 10.62
N PHE A 24 11.67 -5.77 9.66
CA PHE A 24 11.44 -6.02 8.25
C PHE A 24 11.59 -7.50 7.92
N SER A 25 12.62 -8.17 8.45
CA SER A 25 12.81 -9.61 8.27
C SER A 25 11.66 -10.41 8.89
N VAL A 26 11.20 -10.05 10.09
CA VAL A 26 10.03 -10.67 10.74
C VAL A 26 8.80 -10.56 9.84
N VAL A 27 8.53 -9.39 9.27
CA VAL A 27 7.39 -9.19 8.36
C VAL A 27 7.54 -10.03 7.09
N ILE A 28 8.73 -10.11 6.49
CA ILE A 28 8.97 -10.94 5.30
C ILE A 28 8.77 -12.42 5.61
N ASP A 29 9.27 -12.90 6.75
CA ASP A 29 9.09 -14.28 7.19
C ASP A 29 7.61 -14.59 7.48
N ARG A 30 6.88 -13.63 8.05
CA ARG A 30 5.44 -13.75 8.34
C ARG A 30 4.62 -14.02 7.08
N ILE A 31 4.91 -13.28 6.00
CA ILE A 31 4.17 -13.39 4.74
C ILE A 31 4.73 -14.48 3.81
N ALA A 32 5.90 -15.05 4.12
CA ALA A 32 6.57 -16.05 3.30
C ALA A 32 5.67 -17.24 2.90
N PRO A 33 4.82 -17.80 3.80
CA PRO A 33 3.91 -18.90 3.45
C PRO A 33 2.90 -18.55 2.36
N ARG A 34 2.64 -17.27 2.09
CA ARG A 34 1.72 -16.80 1.03
C ARG A 34 2.33 -16.87 -0.37
N PHE A 35 3.61 -17.15 -0.46
CA PHE A 35 4.33 -17.29 -1.71
C PHE A 35 4.71 -18.75 -1.95
N ARG A 36 4.27 -19.33 -3.07
CA ARG A 36 4.61 -20.71 -3.45
C ARG A 36 6.09 -20.92 -3.80
N ARG A 37 6.79 -19.85 -4.12
CA ARG A 37 8.19 -19.85 -4.55
C ARG A 37 8.92 -18.70 -3.86
N TYR A 38 10.22 -18.89 -3.68
CA TYR A 38 11.07 -17.92 -3.00
C TYR A 38 11.31 -16.65 -3.84
N GLU A 39 11.38 -16.75 -5.17
CA GLU A 39 11.71 -15.61 -6.02
C GLU A 39 10.68 -14.48 -5.96
N PRO A 40 9.34 -14.73 -6.04
CA PRO A 40 8.33 -13.71 -5.80
C PRO A 40 8.41 -13.07 -4.41
N LEU A 41 8.65 -13.84 -3.35
CA LEU A 41 8.81 -13.30 -1.99
C LEU A 41 10.01 -12.35 -1.92
N ARG A 42 11.15 -12.74 -2.50
CA ARG A 42 12.34 -11.87 -2.60
C ARG A 42 12.04 -10.58 -3.35
N HIS A 43 11.25 -10.66 -4.42
CA HIS A 43 10.80 -9.47 -5.15
C HIS A 43 9.83 -8.61 -4.34
N ALA A 44 8.98 -9.23 -3.51
CA ALA A 44 8.06 -8.51 -2.63
C ALA A 44 8.84 -7.71 -1.58
N GLY A 45 9.84 -8.33 -0.94
CA GLY A 45 10.74 -7.64 -0.03
C GLY A 45 11.49 -6.48 -0.72
N ALA A 46 12.02 -6.71 -1.92
CA ALA A 46 12.67 -5.65 -2.69
C ALA A 46 11.72 -4.50 -3.05
N LEU A 47 10.46 -4.81 -3.39
CA LEU A 47 9.44 -3.82 -3.67
C LEU A 47 9.14 -2.99 -2.42
N ILE A 48 8.86 -3.63 -1.28
CA ILE A 48 8.53 -2.95 -0.02
C ILE A 48 9.69 -2.05 0.41
N ALA A 49 10.93 -2.57 0.42
CA ALA A 49 12.12 -1.78 0.74
C ALA A 49 12.28 -0.59 -0.22
N GLY A 50 12.01 -0.78 -1.51
CA GLY A 50 11.99 0.28 -2.51
C GLY A 50 10.93 1.35 -2.25
N MET A 51 9.72 0.94 -1.85
CA MET A 51 8.61 1.85 -1.55
C MET A 51 8.90 2.74 -0.33
N VAL A 52 9.53 2.21 0.72
CA VAL A 52 9.85 2.96 1.94
C VAL A 52 11.22 3.65 1.91
N SER A 53 11.98 3.50 0.83
CA SER A 53 13.26 4.17 0.64
C SER A 53 13.13 5.69 0.41
N GLY A 54 14.26 6.39 0.29
CA GLY A 54 14.29 7.81 -0.13
C GLY A 54 14.19 8.06 -1.64
N LEU A 55 13.92 7.04 -2.48
CA LEU A 55 13.82 7.24 -3.94
C LEU A 55 12.69 8.21 -4.32
N ASP A 56 12.99 9.18 -5.18
CA ASP A 56 12.01 10.17 -5.66
C ASP A 56 10.86 9.54 -6.46
N ARG A 57 11.16 8.49 -7.24
CA ARG A 57 10.19 7.80 -8.09
C ARG A 57 10.08 6.34 -7.69
N LYS A 58 8.87 5.92 -7.31
CA LYS A 58 8.56 4.54 -6.89
C LYS A 58 7.91 3.77 -8.04
N ASN A 59 8.72 3.19 -8.91
CA ASN A 59 8.23 2.26 -9.92
C ASN A 59 9.17 1.05 -10.05
N CYS A 60 8.75 0.01 -10.76
CA CYS A 60 9.53 -1.21 -10.91
C CYS A 60 10.93 -0.98 -11.51
N TRP A 61 11.07 0.01 -12.39
CA TRP A 61 12.36 0.33 -13.02
C TRP A 61 13.32 0.94 -12.01
N THR A 62 12.93 2.05 -11.39
CA THR A 62 13.75 2.77 -10.43
C THR A 62 14.10 1.89 -9.22
N ILE A 63 13.15 1.07 -8.74
CA ILE A 63 13.41 0.13 -7.64
C ILE A 63 14.36 -0.99 -8.09
N ALA A 64 14.24 -1.48 -9.32
CA ALA A 64 15.18 -2.48 -9.86
C ALA A 64 16.60 -1.94 -10.00
N GLU A 65 16.77 -0.73 -10.53
CA GLU A 65 18.08 -0.09 -10.63
C GLU A 65 18.69 0.16 -9.25
N HIS A 66 17.89 0.65 -8.31
CA HIS A 66 18.35 0.92 -6.93
C HIS A 66 18.91 -0.32 -6.23
N ARG A 67 18.38 -1.51 -6.53
CA ARG A 67 18.86 -2.79 -5.99
C ARG A 67 19.91 -3.50 -6.87
N GLY A 68 20.42 -2.82 -7.90
CA GLY A 68 21.45 -3.35 -8.80
C GLY A 68 20.97 -4.40 -9.81
N ALA A 69 19.67 -4.47 -10.09
CA ALA A 69 19.13 -5.34 -11.15
C ALA A 69 19.17 -4.64 -12.51
N SER A 70 19.49 -5.39 -13.56
CA SER A 70 19.55 -4.89 -14.95
C SER A 70 18.18 -4.67 -15.58
N THR A 71 17.13 -5.32 -15.07
CA THR A 71 15.77 -5.22 -15.62
C THR A 71 14.70 -5.15 -14.52
N PRO A 72 13.52 -4.54 -14.79
CA PRO A 72 12.38 -4.51 -13.87
C PRO A 72 11.58 -5.82 -13.82
N ASP A 73 11.93 -6.82 -14.63
CA ASP A 73 11.07 -7.96 -14.97
C ASP A 73 10.62 -8.76 -13.75
N GLY A 74 11.49 -8.94 -12.76
CA GLY A 74 11.16 -9.65 -11.52
C GLY A 74 10.06 -8.94 -10.71
N LEU A 75 10.12 -7.61 -10.63
CA LEU A 75 9.11 -6.81 -9.92
C LEU A 75 7.80 -6.73 -10.72
N GLN A 76 7.88 -6.61 -12.04
CA GLN A 76 6.70 -6.64 -12.91
C GLN A 76 6.03 -8.03 -12.90
N HIS A 77 6.82 -9.11 -12.87
CA HIS A 77 6.30 -10.46 -12.75
C HIS A 77 5.58 -10.66 -11.42
N LEU A 78 6.14 -10.18 -10.30
CA LEU A 78 5.48 -10.20 -9.00
C LEU A 78 4.08 -9.57 -9.04
N LEU A 79 3.97 -8.38 -9.63
CA LEU A 79 2.72 -7.60 -9.64
C LEU A 79 1.69 -8.12 -10.64
N ALA A 80 2.13 -8.66 -11.78
CA ALA A 80 1.21 -8.99 -12.88
C ALA A 80 0.95 -10.48 -13.08
N ARG A 81 1.83 -11.37 -12.62
CA ARG A 81 1.82 -12.80 -13.02
C ARG A 81 2.06 -13.78 -11.89
N ALA A 82 2.80 -13.40 -10.85
CA ALA A 82 3.07 -14.28 -9.73
C ALA A 82 1.76 -14.67 -9.01
N ARG A 83 1.72 -15.89 -8.47
CA ARG A 83 0.59 -16.38 -7.68
C ARG A 83 0.87 -16.14 -6.20
N TRP A 84 0.18 -15.15 -5.64
CA TRP A 84 0.08 -14.85 -4.22
C TRP A 84 -1.29 -14.19 -4.00
N ASP A 85 -1.83 -14.31 -2.80
CA ASP A 85 -3.11 -13.72 -2.45
C ASP A 85 -2.86 -12.44 -1.64
N ALA A 86 -3.34 -11.31 -2.15
CA ALA A 86 -3.11 -10.02 -1.52
C ALA A 86 -3.85 -9.89 -0.20
N ASP A 87 -5.01 -10.53 -0.09
CA ASP A 87 -5.89 -10.50 1.07
C ASP A 87 -5.32 -11.34 2.21
N ASP A 88 -4.80 -12.53 1.90
CA ASP A 88 -4.04 -13.33 2.86
C ASP A 88 -2.81 -12.59 3.40
N VAL A 89 -2.04 -11.92 2.53
CA VAL A 89 -0.89 -11.13 2.94
C VAL A 89 -1.32 -9.95 3.83
N ARG A 90 -2.43 -9.28 3.49
CA ARG A 90 -3.01 -8.24 4.35
C ARG A 90 -3.39 -8.80 5.72
N ASP A 91 -4.01 -9.97 5.78
CA ASP A 91 -4.45 -10.57 7.04
C ASP A 91 -3.27 -10.92 7.95
N ASP A 92 -2.18 -11.45 7.39
CA ASP A 92 -0.92 -11.66 8.13
C ASP A 92 -0.34 -10.34 8.67
N LEU A 93 -0.38 -9.26 7.88
CA LEU A 93 0.08 -7.94 8.31
C LEU A 93 -0.82 -7.32 9.38
N ARG A 94 -2.14 -7.50 9.26
CA ARG A 94 -3.12 -7.07 10.27
C ARG A 94 -2.87 -7.79 11.60
N GLU A 95 -2.63 -9.11 11.57
CA GLU A 95 -2.27 -9.89 12.77
C GLU A 95 -1.00 -9.33 13.42
N TYR A 96 0.07 -9.13 12.65
CA TYR A 96 1.32 -8.54 13.14
C TYR A 96 1.10 -7.16 13.81
N VAL A 97 0.29 -6.29 13.20
CA VAL A 97 -0.02 -4.97 13.78
C VAL A 97 -0.77 -5.10 15.10
N ILE A 98 -1.77 -5.98 15.17
CA ILE A 98 -2.57 -6.18 16.39
C ILE A 98 -1.72 -6.79 17.50
N GLU A 99 -0.85 -7.75 17.20
CA GLU A 99 0.08 -8.33 18.17
C GLU A 99 1.06 -7.29 18.73
N ALA A 100 1.61 -6.42 17.88
CA ALA A 100 2.61 -5.44 18.28
C ALA A 100 2.01 -4.18 18.94
N PHE A 101 0.84 -3.72 18.47
CA PHE A 101 0.24 -2.42 18.80
C PHE A 101 -1.18 -2.51 19.37
N GLY A 102 -1.68 -3.72 19.67
CA GLY A 102 -2.99 -3.95 20.27
C GLY A 102 -3.22 -3.08 21.49
N ASP A 103 -4.30 -2.30 21.46
CA ASP A 103 -4.64 -1.33 22.50
C ASP A 103 -6.19 -1.24 22.62
N PRO A 104 -6.77 -1.38 23.83
CA PRO A 104 -8.21 -1.25 24.02
C PRO A 104 -8.80 0.11 23.61
N GLY A 105 -7.97 1.16 23.59
CA GLY A 105 -8.34 2.51 23.16
C GLY A 105 -8.11 2.79 21.68
N ALA A 106 -7.73 1.78 20.88
CA ALA A 106 -7.51 1.96 19.47
C ALA A 106 -8.80 2.34 18.73
N ILE A 107 -8.65 3.20 17.71
CA ILE A 107 -9.73 3.60 16.82
C ILE A 107 -9.41 3.16 15.40
N LEU A 108 -10.48 2.88 14.64
CA LEU A 108 -10.40 2.57 13.22
C LEU A 108 -10.81 3.80 12.42
N VAL A 109 -9.92 4.26 11.55
CA VAL A 109 -10.15 5.41 10.67
C VAL A 109 -10.30 4.90 9.25
N VAL A 110 -11.43 5.24 8.62
CA VAL A 110 -11.68 4.99 7.20
C VAL A 110 -11.45 6.29 6.45
N ASP A 111 -10.60 6.24 5.43
CA ASP A 111 -10.28 7.40 4.61
C ASP A 111 -10.02 6.95 3.16
N GLU A 112 -10.41 7.76 2.19
CA GLU A 112 -10.14 7.51 0.78
C GLU A 112 -8.97 8.35 0.24
N THR A 113 -8.21 7.77 -0.69
CA THR A 113 -7.17 8.46 -1.43
C THR A 113 -7.41 8.29 -2.92
N GLY A 114 -7.37 9.41 -3.66
CA GLY A 114 -7.66 9.45 -5.09
C GLY A 114 -6.40 9.62 -5.93
N ASP A 115 -6.04 8.61 -6.70
CA ASP A 115 -4.89 8.61 -7.61
C ASP A 115 -5.28 9.05 -9.01
N VAL A 116 -4.85 10.27 -9.39
CA VAL A 116 -5.08 10.82 -10.73
C VAL A 116 -4.40 9.96 -11.77
N THR A 117 -5.21 9.42 -12.67
CA THR A 117 -4.79 8.41 -13.65
C THR A 117 -5.08 8.91 -15.06
N LYS A 118 -4.24 8.51 -16.02
CA LYS A 118 -4.50 8.70 -17.45
C LYS A 118 -5.02 7.38 -18.06
N GLY A 119 -6.04 7.48 -18.91
CA GLY A 119 -6.67 6.31 -19.55
C GLY A 119 -7.89 5.77 -18.79
N VAL A 120 -8.40 4.62 -19.26
CA VAL A 120 -9.69 4.05 -18.83
C VAL A 120 -9.61 2.61 -18.32
N HIS A 121 -8.41 2.03 -18.31
CA HIS A 121 -8.20 0.60 -18.01
C HIS A 121 -7.93 0.30 -16.54
N SER A 122 -7.43 1.27 -15.76
CA SER A 122 -7.21 1.05 -14.32
C SER A 122 -8.54 0.80 -13.61
N VAL A 123 -8.61 -0.26 -12.80
CA VAL A 123 -9.80 -0.66 -12.04
C VAL A 123 -10.45 0.52 -11.32
N GLY A 124 -11.76 0.73 -11.49
CA GLY A 124 -12.49 1.80 -10.82
C GLY A 124 -12.18 3.23 -11.29
N VAL A 125 -11.34 3.41 -12.33
CA VAL A 125 -11.02 4.74 -12.86
C VAL A 125 -12.22 5.37 -13.56
N GLN A 126 -12.54 6.60 -13.19
CA GLN A 126 -13.51 7.45 -13.87
C GLN A 126 -13.29 8.92 -13.50
N ARG A 127 -14.06 9.82 -14.11
CA ARG A 127 -14.18 11.20 -13.62
C ARG A 127 -14.96 11.21 -12.31
N GLN A 128 -14.28 11.43 -11.19
CA GLN A 128 -14.85 11.51 -9.86
C GLN A 128 -14.05 12.46 -8.97
N TYR A 129 -14.59 12.83 -7.82
CA TYR A 129 -13.87 13.67 -6.88
C TYR A 129 -12.64 12.93 -6.35
N SER A 130 -11.47 13.56 -6.40
CA SER A 130 -10.25 13.09 -5.73
C SER A 130 -9.92 14.07 -4.62
N GLY A 131 -9.89 13.59 -3.37
CA GLY A 131 -9.47 14.41 -2.22
C GLY A 131 -8.07 14.98 -2.41
N THR A 132 -7.15 14.18 -2.95
CA THR A 132 -5.76 14.59 -3.22
C THR A 132 -5.65 15.69 -4.28
N ALA A 133 -6.52 15.68 -5.30
CA ALA A 133 -6.56 16.72 -6.33
C ALA A 133 -7.45 17.93 -5.95
N GLY A 134 -8.29 17.79 -4.92
CA GLY A 134 -9.26 18.81 -4.48
C GLY A 134 -10.36 19.11 -5.51
N ARG A 135 -10.53 18.28 -6.55
CA ARG A 135 -11.45 18.51 -7.66
C ARG A 135 -11.85 17.22 -8.35
N ILE A 136 -12.80 17.31 -9.29
CA ILE A 136 -13.18 16.18 -10.15
C ILE A 136 -12.10 15.98 -11.20
N GLU A 137 -11.46 14.81 -11.16
CA GLU A 137 -10.46 14.37 -12.12
C GLU A 137 -10.73 12.92 -12.54
N ASN A 138 -10.06 12.47 -13.60
CA ASN A 138 -10.00 11.05 -13.87
C ASN A 138 -9.09 10.38 -12.83
N SER A 139 -9.68 9.67 -11.87
CA SER A 139 -8.96 9.08 -10.75
C SER A 139 -9.45 7.68 -10.44
N GLN A 140 -8.54 6.85 -9.95
CA GLN A 140 -8.86 5.65 -9.16
C GLN A 140 -8.96 6.08 -7.70
N VAL A 141 -9.88 5.49 -6.94
CA VAL A 141 -10.02 5.80 -5.50
C VAL A 141 -9.82 4.52 -4.71
N ALA A 142 -8.84 4.52 -3.82
CA ALA A 142 -8.63 3.47 -2.84
C ALA A 142 -9.19 3.94 -1.50
N VAL A 143 -9.85 3.05 -0.77
CA VAL A 143 -10.34 3.26 0.59
C VAL A 143 -9.46 2.44 1.52
N TYR A 144 -8.90 3.10 2.53
CA TYR A 144 -7.98 2.50 3.48
C TYR A 144 -8.60 2.44 4.87
N LEU A 145 -8.27 1.37 5.61
CA LEU A 145 -8.58 1.23 7.01
C LEU A 145 -7.30 1.39 7.82
N THR A 146 -7.23 2.44 8.62
CA THR A 146 -6.09 2.74 9.48
C THR A 146 -6.42 2.38 10.93
N TYR A 147 -5.63 1.50 11.52
CA TYR A 147 -5.60 1.28 12.96
C TYR A 147 -4.80 2.40 13.61
N THR A 148 -5.38 3.11 14.58
CA THR A 148 -4.69 4.20 15.30
C THR A 148 -4.78 3.98 16.81
N ALA A 149 -3.64 3.99 17.48
CA ALA A 149 -3.50 3.83 18.93
C ALA A 149 -2.45 4.82 19.47
N PRO A 150 -2.37 5.05 20.80
CA PRO A 150 -1.37 5.96 21.38
C PRO A 150 0.08 5.62 21.01
N ARG A 151 0.37 4.35 20.72
CA ARG A 151 1.71 3.86 20.37
C ARG A 151 2.05 3.97 18.88
N GLY A 152 1.09 4.31 18.02
CA GLY A 152 1.30 4.43 16.58
C GLY A 152 0.06 4.15 15.73
N HIS A 153 0.26 4.11 14.42
CA HIS A 153 -0.79 3.82 13.46
C HIS A 153 -0.28 2.93 12.33
N ALA A 154 -1.17 2.16 11.73
CA ALA A 154 -0.86 1.29 10.59
C ALA A 154 -2.07 1.09 9.69
N LEU A 155 -1.82 0.96 8.38
CA LEU A 155 -2.85 0.51 7.44
C LEU A 155 -3.07 -0.99 7.62
N ILE A 156 -4.30 -1.38 7.94
CA ILE A 156 -4.68 -2.78 8.20
C ILE A 156 -5.69 -3.33 7.20
N ASP A 157 -6.24 -2.48 6.33
CA ASP A 157 -7.07 -2.91 5.21
C ASP A 157 -7.04 -1.90 4.07
N ARG A 158 -7.49 -2.37 2.90
CA ARG A 158 -7.56 -1.62 1.66
C ARG A 158 -8.60 -2.24 0.74
N ALA A 159 -9.38 -1.38 0.09
CA ALA A 159 -10.30 -1.73 -0.98
C ALA A 159 -10.22 -0.67 -2.09
N VAL A 160 -10.52 -1.04 -3.33
CA VAL A 160 -10.71 -0.07 -4.41
C VAL A 160 -12.19 0.25 -4.52
N TYR A 161 -12.53 1.54 -4.54
CA TYR A 161 -13.90 1.97 -4.80
C TYR A 161 -14.27 1.67 -6.25
N LEU A 162 -15.33 0.90 -6.44
CA LEU A 162 -15.89 0.57 -7.76
C LEU A 162 -17.16 1.40 -8.01
N PRO A 163 -17.12 2.37 -8.93
CA PRO A 163 -18.30 3.14 -9.28
C PRO A 163 -19.37 2.30 -9.98
N LYS A 164 -20.62 2.76 -9.95
CA LYS A 164 -21.72 2.14 -10.70
C LYS A 164 -21.42 1.97 -12.19
N SER A 165 -20.75 2.95 -12.80
CA SER A 165 -20.31 2.92 -14.20
C SER A 165 -19.34 1.76 -14.53
N TRP A 166 -18.72 1.15 -13.52
CA TRP A 166 -17.94 -0.06 -13.64
C TRP A 166 -18.79 -1.30 -13.37
N THR A 167 -19.52 -1.33 -12.26
CA THR A 167 -20.29 -2.52 -11.84
C THR A 167 -21.49 -2.81 -12.76
N GLU A 168 -21.95 -1.82 -13.53
CA GLU A 168 -23.01 -1.96 -14.54
C GLU A 168 -22.46 -2.43 -15.92
N ASP A 169 -21.15 -2.64 -16.06
CA ASP A 169 -20.48 -3.13 -17.28
C ASP A 169 -19.73 -4.44 -16.98
N PRO A 170 -20.38 -5.62 -17.13
CA PRO A 170 -19.79 -6.91 -16.81
C PRO A 170 -18.56 -7.25 -17.65
N ASP A 171 -18.53 -6.86 -18.93
CA ASP A 171 -17.41 -7.12 -19.82
C ASP A 171 -16.16 -6.36 -19.36
N ARG A 172 -16.35 -5.11 -18.92
CA ARG A 172 -15.28 -4.31 -18.33
C ARG A 172 -14.80 -4.87 -16.99
N CYS A 173 -15.71 -5.32 -16.13
CA CYS A 173 -15.35 -6.00 -14.87
C CYS A 173 -14.50 -7.24 -15.14
N ALA A 174 -14.96 -8.11 -16.04
CA ALA A 174 -14.25 -9.34 -16.39
C ALA A 174 -12.85 -9.06 -16.98
N ALA A 175 -12.74 -8.08 -17.88
CA ALA A 175 -11.46 -7.67 -18.47
C ALA A 175 -10.47 -7.14 -17.42
N ALA A 176 -10.96 -6.57 -16.32
CA ALA A 176 -10.16 -6.02 -15.24
C ALA A 176 -9.98 -7.00 -14.05
N GLY A 177 -10.54 -8.22 -14.14
CA GLY A 177 -10.44 -9.24 -13.10
C GLY A 177 -11.28 -8.95 -11.84
N ILE A 178 -12.34 -8.16 -11.99
CA ILE A 178 -13.30 -7.89 -10.92
C ILE A 178 -14.33 -9.05 -10.88
N PRO A 179 -14.57 -9.68 -9.71
CA PRO A 179 -15.56 -10.75 -9.55
C PRO A 179 -17.00 -10.35 -9.90
#